data_AF-A0A7S1LLH6-F1
#
_entry.id   AF-A0A7S1LLH6-F1
#
_cell.length_a   1.000
_cell.length_b   1.000
_cell.length_c   1.000
_cell.angle_alpha   90.00
_cell.angle_beta   90.00
_cell.angle_gamma   90.00
#
_symmetry.space_group_name_H-M   'P 1'
#
loop_
_entity.id
_entity.type
_entity.pdbx_description
1 polymer ?
#
loop_
_entity_poly.entity_id
_entity_poly.type
_entity_poly.pdbx_seq_one_letter_code
_entity_poly.pdbx_strand_id
1 'polypeptide(L)'
;MHSMATSAVFQLIAPATPEQQAQFDDQLRNDYGAGDVEWSRGQQLATARFPDTDSAVRALANVHRIGDTLIPLRLPLEPKQGPELFRFPFDLCLQSSGLQNSHLIAHYLDMWEYSRHLLLLIKRWGRSSGVVNSIDGLLASYGLTVLVVHYLVRIGRIPPLDVTLMQEPQFL
;
A
#
# COMPACT_ATOMS: atom_id res chain seq x y z
N MET A 1 -10.31 18.53 2.32
CA MET A 1 -10.41 17.06 2.24
C MET A 1 -9.14 16.32 2.73
N HIS A 2 -7.94 16.91 2.73
CA HIS A 2 -6.72 16.25 3.24
C HIS A 2 -6.64 16.05 4.76
N SER A 3 -7.55 16.66 5.54
CA SER A 3 -7.43 16.69 7.01
C SER A 3 -7.62 15.34 7.69
N MET A 4 -8.33 14.40 7.07
CA MET A 4 -8.66 13.12 7.74
C MET A 4 -7.64 12.01 7.45
N ALA A 5 -6.87 12.13 6.35
CA ALA A 5 -5.85 11.16 5.98
C ALA A 5 -4.67 11.15 6.96
N THR A 6 -4.36 12.30 7.54
CA THR A 6 -3.29 12.48 8.50
C THR A 6 -3.78 12.45 9.94
N SER A 7 -4.99 11.95 10.19
CA SER A 7 -5.57 11.85 11.54
C SER A 7 -5.65 10.40 11.99
N ALA A 8 -5.29 10.16 13.24
CA ALA A 8 -5.37 8.85 13.86
C ALA A 8 -6.09 8.92 15.21
N VAL A 9 -6.72 7.80 15.56
CA VAL A 9 -7.40 7.59 16.83
C VAL A 9 -6.65 6.54 17.63
N PHE A 10 -6.44 6.84 18.91
CA PHE A 10 -5.79 5.99 19.90
C PHE A 10 -6.77 5.76 21.04
N GLN A 11 -7.24 4.52 21.21
CA GLN A 11 -8.10 4.14 22.33
C GLN A 11 -7.29 3.37 23.36
N LEU A 12 -7.32 3.85 24.59
CA LEU A 12 -6.67 3.28 25.75
C LEU A 12 -7.59 2.26 26.43
N ILE A 13 -7.01 1.32 27.17
CA ILE A 13 -7.76 0.37 28.00
C ILE A 13 -8.43 1.01 29.23
N ALA A 14 -7.92 2.17 29.67
CA ALA A 14 -8.35 2.88 30.87
C ALA A 14 -8.18 4.40 30.69
N PRO A 15 -8.89 5.24 31.45
CA PRO A 15 -8.74 6.69 31.37
C PRO A 15 -7.31 7.11 31.70
N ALA A 16 -6.72 7.98 30.88
CA ALA A 16 -5.39 8.53 31.13
C ALA A 16 -5.44 9.62 32.22
N THR A 17 -4.48 9.58 33.14
CA THR A 17 -4.26 10.69 34.08
C THR A 17 -3.75 11.94 33.35
N PRO A 18 -3.82 13.15 33.96
CA PRO A 18 -3.29 14.36 33.33
C PRO A 18 -1.79 14.27 32.97
N GLU A 19 -1.00 13.60 33.81
CA GLU A 19 0.42 13.35 33.54
C GLU A 19 0.62 12.42 32.33
N GLN A 20 -0.20 11.37 32.22
CA GLN A 20 -0.18 10.47 31.06
C GLN A 20 -0.62 11.17 29.78
N GLN A 21 -1.61 12.06 29.86
CA GLN A 21 -2.04 12.86 28.70
C GLN A 21 -0.91 13.77 28.23
N ALA A 22 -0.25 14.49 29.13
CA ALA A 22 0.90 15.33 28.80
C ALA A 22 2.04 14.51 28.19
N GLN A 23 2.36 13.35 28.78
CA GLN A 23 3.39 12.45 28.25
C GLN A 23 3.07 11.97 26.84
N PHE A 24 1.81 11.59 26.58
CA PHE A 24 1.38 11.12 25.26
C PHE A 24 1.38 12.24 24.22
N ASP A 25 0.88 13.42 24.60
CA ASP A 25 0.92 14.62 23.76
C ASP A 25 2.35 14.96 23.37
N ASP A 26 3.28 14.99 24.34
CA ASP A 26 4.69 15.26 24.09
C ASP A 26 5.33 14.18 23.22
N GLN A 27 5.01 12.90 23.44
CA GLN A 27 5.47 11.81 22.59
C GLN A 27 5.01 11.99 21.15
N LEU A 28 3.72 12.26 20.93
CA LEU A 28 3.17 12.44 19.59
C LEU A 28 3.75 13.66 18.88
N ARG A 29 3.95 14.77 19.60
CA ARG A 29 4.53 16.00 19.05
C ARG A 29 6.01 15.84 18.74
N ASN A 30 6.79 15.31 19.66
CA ASN A 30 8.25 15.25 19.54
C ASN A 30 8.71 14.13 18.59
N ASP A 31 8.10 12.95 18.66
CA ASP A 31 8.58 11.78 17.90
C ASP A 31 7.95 11.70 16.50
N TYR A 32 6.74 12.26 16.33
CA TYR A 32 5.94 12.11 15.10
C TYR A 32 5.40 13.45 14.55
N GLY A 33 5.75 14.59 15.15
CA GLY A 33 5.38 15.90 14.65
C GLY A 33 3.88 16.21 14.72
N ALA A 34 3.11 15.53 15.57
CA ALA A 34 1.69 15.80 15.72
C ALA A 34 1.43 17.28 16.03
N GLY A 35 0.36 17.85 15.49
CA GLY A 35 -0.09 19.20 15.82
C GLY A 35 -1.04 19.16 17.02
N ASP A 36 -2.32 19.07 16.70
CA ASP A 36 -3.39 19.01 17.70
C ASP A 36 -3.62 17.57 18.15
N VAL A 37 -3.68 17.38 19.47
CA VAL A 37 -4.08 16.14 20.14
C VAL A 37 -5.32 16.46 20.97
N GLU A 38 -6.44 15.86 20.60
CA GLU A 38 -7.74 16.06 21.22
C GLU A 38 -8.15 14.85 22.04
N TRP A 39 -8.45 15.06 23.31
CA TRP A 39 -8.89 14.03 24.23
C TRP A 39 -10.42 14.01 24.37
N SER A 40 -10.99 12.82 24.37
CA SER A 40 -12.39 12.61 24.73
C SER A 40 -12.66 12.97 26.20
N ARG A 41 -13.92 13.27 26.55
CA ARG A 41 -14.33 13.59 27.94
C ARG A 41 -13.98 12.49 28.95
N GLY A 42 -14.00 11.24 28.51
CA GLY A 42 -13.65 10.08 29.33
C GLY A 42 -12.15 9.79 29.40
N GLN A 43 -11.32 10.58 28.70
CA GLN A 43 -9.85 10.47 28.67
C GLN A 43 -9.33 9.08 28.26
N GLN A 44 -10.17 8.28 27.61
CA GLN A 44 -9.85 6.94 27.10
C GLN A 44 -9.58 6.91 25.60
N LEU A 45 -9.82 8.02 24.93
CA LEU A 45 -9.66 8.16 23.48
C LEU A 45 -8.98 9.49 23.19
N ALA A 46 -7.91 9.43 22.41
CA ALA A 46 -7.20 10.57 21.88
C ALA A 46 -7.24 10.54 20.35
N THR A 47 -7.47 11.70 19.74
CA THR A 47 -7.37 11.91 18.30
C THR A 47 -6.21 12.84 18.04
N ALA A 48 -5.29 12.46 17.17
CA ALA A 48 -4.14 13.29 16.83
C ALA A 48 -4.10 13.57 15.34
N ARG A 49 -3.67 14.77 14.98
CA ARG A 49 -3.42 15.17 13.61
C ARG A 49 -1.92 15.30 13.34
N PHE A 50 -1.47 14.65 12.29
CA PHE A 50 -0.07 14.58 11.86
C PHE A 50 0.16 15.47 10.61
N PRO A 51 1.41 15.83 10.32
CA PRO A 51 1.76 16.68 9.18
C PRO A 51 1.55 15.94 7.85
N ASP A 52 1.79 14.63 7.82
CA ASP A 52 1.66 13.78 6.65
C ASP A 52 1.18 12.36 7.04
N THR A 53 0.90 11.54 6.02
CA THR A 53 0.40 10.17 6.20
C THR A 53 1.49 9.22 6.71
N ASP A 54 2.77 9.47 6.42
CA ASP A 54 3.89 8.67 6.92
C ASP A 54 3.99 8.79 8.45
N SER A 55 4.00 10.01 8.96
CA SER A 55 4.04 10.32 10.39
C SER A 55 2.86 9.68 11.13
N ALA A 56 1.66 9.74 10.54
CA ALA A 56 0.47 9.09 11.09
C ALA A 56 0.63 7.56 11.15
N VAL A 57 1.11 6.92 10.08
CA VAL A 57 1.33 5.47 10.02
C VAL A 57 2.42 5.04 11.01
N ARG A 58 3.51 5.81 11.13
CA ARG A 58 4.58 5.55 12.09
C ARG A 58 4.07 5.63 13.53
N ALA A 59 3.25 6.63 13.86
CA ALA A 59 2.64 6.74 15.17
C ALA A 59 1.70 5.55 15.45
N LEU A 60 0.83 5.21 14.50
CA LEU A 60 -0.08 4.07 14.59
C LEU A 60 0.66 2.74 14.81
N ALA A 61 1.79 2.55 14.14
CA ALA A 61 2.59 1.34 14.26
C ALA A 61 3.29 1.25 15.63
N ASN A 62 3.88 2.34 16.12
CA ASN A 62 4.86 2.31 17.21
C ASN A 62 4.34 2.77 18.58
N VAL A 63 3.23 3.52 18.64
CA VAL A 63 2.71 4.04 19.92
C VAL A 63 1.76 3.01 20.54
N HIS A 64 2.28 2.14 21.40
CA HIS A 64 1.53 1.00 21.96
C HIS A 64 1.01 1.21 23.40
N ARG A 65 1.58 2.17 24.14
CA ARG A 65 1.32 2.35 25.58
C ARG A 65 1.65 3.78 26.02
N ILE A 66 1.08 4.19 27.15
CA ILE A 66 1.41 5.43 27.87
C ILE A 66 1.62 5.06 29.34
N GLY A 67 2.87 5.15 29.82
CA GLY A 67 3.24 4.54 31.09
C GLY A 67 2.87 3.05 31.10
N ASP A 68 2.01 2.67 32.06
CA ASP A 68 1.50 1.30 32.20
C ASP A 68 0.17 1.04 31.45
N THR A 69 -0.45 2.08 30.86
CA THR A 69 -1.73 1.95 30.16
C THR A 69 -1.53 1.55 28.70
N LEU A 70 -2.12 0.43 28.27
CA LEU A 70 -2.06 -0.03 26.88
C LEU A 70 -2.99 0.75 25.95
N ILE A 71 -2.57 0.89 24.69
CA ILE A 71 -3.36 1.43 23.58
C ILE A 71 -3.67 0.29 22.58
N PRO A 72 -4.73 -0.49 22.82
CA PRO A 72 -5.06 -1.64 21.96
C PRO A 72 -5.56 -1.23 20.58
N LEU A 73 -6.37 -0.17 20.49
CA LEU A 73 -6.93 0.28 19.22
C LEU A 73 -6.19 1.50 18.72
N ARG A 74 -5.62 1.36 17.53
CA ARG A 74 -4.85 2.38 16.83
C ARG A 74 -5.24 2.31 15.37
N LEU A 75 -6.02 3.27 14.92
CA LEU A 75 -6.57 3.26 13.57
C LEU A 75 -6.54 4.66 12.96
N PRO A 76 -6.45 4.76 11.62
CA PRO A 76 -6.82 6.00 10.95
C PRO A 76 -8.23 6.43 11.36
N LEU A 77 -8.45 7.74 11.46
CA LEU A 77 -9.76 8.28 11.84
C LEU A 77 -10.88 7.83 10.89
N GLU A 78 -10.59 7.76 9.59
CA GLU A 78 -11.51 7.24 8.57
C GLU A 78 -10.72 6.37 7.58
N PRO A 79 -10.83 5.03 7.61
CA PRO A 79 -10.03 4.15 6.76
C PRO A 79 -10.16 4.43 5.25
N LYS A 80 -11.36 4.80 4.77
CA LYS A 80 -11.58 5.09 3.34
C LYS A 80 -10.86 6.35 2.88
N GLN A 81 -10.59 7.27 3.80
CA GLN A 81 -9.91 8.54 3.56
C GLN A 81 -8.57 8.61 4.30
N GLY A 82 -8.09 7.48 4.84
CA GLY A 82 -6.91 7.39 5.70
C GLY A 82 -5.59 7.41 4.93
N PRO A 83 -4.48 7.04 5.58
CA PRO A 83 -3.21 6.82 4.90
C PRO A 83 -3.33 5.79 3.77
N GLU A 84 -2.50 5.92 2.75
CA GLU A 84 -2.51 5.10 1.54
C GLU A 84 -2.48 3.60 1.86
N LEU A 85 -1.69 3.21 2.87
CA LEU A 85 -1.55 1.83 3.34
C LEU A 85 -2.88 1.18 3.76
N PHE A 86 -3.84 1.97 4.27
CA PHE A 86 -5.15 1.47 4.71
C PHE A 86 -6.22 1.56 3.62
N ARG A 87 -5.96 2.30 2.55
CA ARG A 87 -6.94 2.58 1.48
C ARG A 87 -6.91 1.57 0.35
N PHE A 88 -5.74 1.03 0.05
CA PHE A 88 -5.55 0.13 -1.09
C PHE A 88 -5.38 -1.31 -0.61
N PRO A 89 -6.10 -2.29 -1.17
CA PRO A 89 -5.77 -3.69 -0.96
C PRO A 89 -4.39 -3.95 -1.58
N PHE A 90 -3.52 -4.62 -0.83
CA PHE A 90 -2.20 -5.01 -1.29
C PHE A 90 -1.85 -6.39 -0.74
N ASP A 91 -0.99 -7.10 -1.47
CA ASP A 91 -0.42 -8.37 -1.05
C ASP A 91 1.05 -8.16 -0.67
N LEU A 92 1.48 -8.71 0.46
CA LEU A 92 2.89 -8.71 0.87
C LEU A 92 3.50 -10.07 0.54
N CYS A 93 4.37 -10.08 -0.48
CA CYS A 93 5.07 -11.26 -0.95
C CYS A 93 6.54 -11.23 -0.49
N LEU A 94 7.05 -12.36 -0.01
CA LEU A 94 8.45 -12.51 0.43
C LEU A 94 9.37 -13.10 -0.67
N GLN A 95 8.90 -13.12 -1.92
CA GLN A 95 9.62 -13.67 -3.06
C GLN A 95 9.88 -12.58 -4.11
N SER A 96 11.08 -12.55 -4.70
CA SER A 96 11.49 -11.55 -5.70
C SER A 96 11.04 -11.88 -7.14
N SER A 97 10.54 -13.09 -7.41
CA SER A 97 10.14 -13.52 -8.76
C SER A 97 9.07 -12.61 -9.39
N GLY A 98 8.12 -12.13 -8.59
CA GLY A 98 7.10 -11.17 -9.03
C GLY A 98 7.69 -9.85 -9.51
N LEU A 99 8.73 -9.35 -8.82
CA LEU A 99 9.44 -8.13 -9.19
C LEU A 99 10.16 -8.30 -10.52
N GLN A 100 10.96 -9.37 -10.67
CA GLN A 100 11.71 -9.67 -11.89
C GLN A 100 10.78 -9.81 -13.11
N ASN A 101 9.72 -10.61 -12.97
CA ASN A 101 8.74 -10.81 -14.04
C ASN A 101 8.02 -9.52 -14.43
N SER A 102 7.68 -8.68 -13.44
CA SER A 102 7.01 -7.40 -13.69
C SER A 102 7.93 -6.42 -14.41
N HIS A 103 9.21 -6.36 -14.04
CA HIS A 103 10.20 -5.52 -14.68
C HIS A 103 10.45 -5.95 -16.13
N LEU A 104 10.64 -7.25 -16.39
CA LEU A 104 10.82 -7.78 -17.73
C LEU A 104 9.62 -7.45 -18.62
N ILE A 105 8.40 -7.71 -18.14
CA ILE A 105 7.19 -7.41 -18.90
C ILE A 105 7.07 -5.91 -19.17
N ALA A 106 7.33 -5.06 -18.18
CA ALA A 106 7.29 -3.61 -18.34
C ALA A 106 8.27 -3.14 -19.43
N HIS A 107 9.52 -3.62 -19.37
CA HIS A 107 10.54 -3.32 -20.36
C HIS A 107 10.11 -3.67 -21.79
N TYR A 108 9.56 -4.86 -22.01
CA TYR A 108 9.06 -5.28 -23.32
C TYR A 108 7.86 -4.44 -23.78
N LEU A 109 6.91 -4.16 -22.89
CA LEU A 109 5.74 -3.36 -23.23
C LEU A 109 6.08 -1.89 -23.52
N ASP A 110 7.22 -1.38 -23.07
CA ASP A 110 7.66 -0.02 -23.38
C ASP A 110 8.39 0.08 -24.75
N MET A 111 8.75 -1.05 -25.38
CA MET A 111 9.45 -1.05 -26.69
C MET A 111 8.58 -0.64 -27.88
N TRP A 112 7.26 -0.79 -27.77
CA TRP A 112 6.31 -0.38 -28.81
C TRP A 112 5.16 0.41 -28.20
N GLU A 113 4.95 1.63 -28.69
CA GLU A 113 4.07 2.66 -28.10
C GLU A 113 2.62 2.20 -27.84
N TYR A 114 2.12 1.25 -28.64
CA TYR A 114 0.75 0.74 -28.52
C TYR A 114 0.63 -0.49 -27.61
N SER A 115 1.73 -1.10 -27.16
CA SER A 115 1.72 -2.36 -26.40
C SER A 115 0.92 -2.26 -25.10
N ARG A 116 1.11 -1.18 -24.34
CA ARG A 116 0.41 -0.98 -23.05
C ARG A 116 -1.08 -0.74 -23.24
N HIS A 117 -1.44 0.04 -24.25
CA HIS A 117 -2.84 0.28 -24.63
C HIS A 117 -3.52 -1.02 -25.09
N LEU A 118 -2.85 -1.79 -25.93
CA LEU A 118 -3.31 -3.11 -26.38
C LEU A 118 -3.50 -4.05 -25.18
N LEU A 119 -2.53 -4.11 -24.26
CA LEU A 119 -2.62 -4.95 -23.07
C LEU A 119 -3.82 -4.57 -22.20
N LEU A 120 -4.08 -3.28 -21.97
CA LEU A 120 -5.23 -2.82 -21.21
C LEU A 120 -6.55 -3.23 -21.86
N LEU A 121 -6.65 -3.09 -23.19
CA LEU A 121 -7.82 -3.53 -23.95
C LEU A 121 -8.04 -5.05 -23.82
N ILE A 122 -6.99 -5.84 -24.03
CA ILE A 122 -7.05 -7.31 -23.97
C ILE A 122 -7.33 -7.79 -22.54
N LYS A 123 -6.77 -7.15 -21.51
CA LYS A 123 -7.10 -7.45 -20.10
C LYS A 123 -8.57 -7.19 -19.79
N ARG A 124 -9.11 -6.05 -20.24
CA ARG A 124 -10.54 -5.72 -20.07
C ARG A 124 -11.43 -6.73 -20.78
N TRP A 125 -11.11 -7.03 -22.04
CA TRP A 125 -11.81 -8.06 -22.82
C TRP A 125 -11.76 -9.42 -22.11
N GLY A 126 -10.58 -9.88 -21.71
CA GLY A 126 -10.37 -11.19 -21.09
C GLY A 126 -11.14 -11.38 -19.78
N ARG A 127 -11.28 -10.31 -18.97
CA ARG A 127 -12.17 -10.33 -17.80
C ARG A 127 -13.64 -10.39 -18.19
N SER A 128 -14.07 -9.57 -19.16
CA SER A 128 -15.47 -9.52 -19.60
C SER A 128 -15.93 -10.79 -20.33
N SER A 129 -15.03 -11.50 -21.00
CA SER A 129 -15.31 -12.76 -21.69
C SER A 129 -15.19 -14.00 -20.80
N GLY A 130 -14.77 -13.83 -19.54
CA GLY A 130 -14.56 -14.93 -18.59
C GLY A 130 -13.27 -15.73 -18.78
N VAL A 131 -12.46 -15.42 -19.80
CA VAL A 131 -11.17 -16.10 -20.06
C VAL A 131 -10.16 -15.83 -18.93
N VAL A 132 -10.20 -14.65 -18.33
CA VAL A 132 -9.38 -14.30 -17.16
C VAL A 132 -10.13 -14.63 -15.89
N ASN A 133 -9.95 -15.85 -15.40
CA ASN A 133 -10.56 -16.31 -14.15
C ASN A 133 -9.71 -17.42 -13.51
N SER A 134 -8.67 -17.01 -12.78
CA SER A 134 -7.73 -17.96 -12.16
C SER A 134 -8.36 -18.79 -11.03
N ILE A 135 -9.46 -18.34 -10.44
CA ILE A 135 -10.17 -19.08 -9.37
C ILE A 135 -10.82 -20.34 -9.96
N ASP A 136 -11.36 -20.24 -11.18
CA ASP A 136 -11.97 -21.36 -11.90
C ASP A 136 -10.96 -22.14 -12.77
N GLY A 137 -9.65 -21.97 -12.53
CA GLY A 137 -8.59 -22.66 -13.27
C GLY A 137 -8.33 -22.14 -14.69
N LEU A 138 -8.91 -20.99 -15.06
CA LEU A 138 -8.66 -20.30 -16.33
C LEU A 138 -7.44 -19.36 -16.22
N LEU A 139 -7.18 -18.55 -17.24
CA LEU A 139 -5.95 -17.75 -17.30
C LEU A 139 -5.92 -16.69 -16.20
N ALA A 140 -4.78 -16.55 -15.54
CA ALA A 140 -4.51 -15.39 -14.69
C ALA A 140 -4.25 -14.14 -15.56
N SER A 141 -4.44 -12.94 -14.97
CA SER A 141 -4.10 -11.67 -15.62
C SER A 141 -2.62 -11.61 -16.05
N TYR A 142 -1.74 -12.26 -15.29
CA TYR A 142 -0.32 -12.43 -15.63
C TYR A 142 -0.14 -13.29 -16.89
N GLY A 143 -0.77 -14.48 -16.95
CA GLY A 143 -0.68 -15.38 -18.10
C GLY A 143 -1.15 -14.72 -19.40
N LEU A 144 -2.26 -13.98 -19.35
CA LEU A 144 -2.73 -13.20 -20.51
C LEU A 144 -1.72 -12.12 -20.93
N THR A 145 -1.03 -11.51 -19.98
CA THR A 145 0.01 -10.50 -20.28
C THR A 145 1.20 -11.12 -21.02
N VAL A 146 1.64 -12.30 -20.57
CA VAL A 146 2.71 -13.06 -21.24
C VAL A 146 2.33 -13.41 -22.68
N LEU A 147 1.07 -13.82 -22.92
CA LEU A 147 0.57 -14.12 -24.27
C LEU A 147 0.58 -12.88 -25.19
N VAL A 148 0.23 -11.70 -24.68
CA VAL A 148 0.28 -10.46 -25.45
C VAL A 148 1.72 -10.12 -25.83
N VAL A 149 2.67 -10.19 -24.87
CA VAL A 149 4.09 -9.96 -25.16
C VAL A 149 4.58 -10.97 -26.20
N HIS A 150 4.29 -12.25 -26.01
CA HIS A 150 4.67 -13.30 -26.97
C HIS A 150 4.12 -13.03 -28.37
N TYR A 151 2.84 -12.65 -28.49
CA TYR A 151 2.23 -12.27 -29.76
C TYR A 151 2.99 -11.12 -30.44
N LEU A 152 3.30 -10.05 -29.70
CA LEU A 152 4.03 -8.90 -30.24
C LEU A 152 5.44 -9.25 -30.73
N VAL A 153 6.11 -10.18 -30.04
CA VAL A 153 7.38 -10.76 -30.51
C VAL A 153 7.19 -11.53 -31.81
N ARG A 154 6.16 -12.38 -31.88
CA ARG A 154 5.88 -13.21 -33.05
C ARG A 154 5.53 -12.41 -34.30
N ILE A 155 4.89 -11.25 -34.14
CA ILE A 155 4.56 -10.36 -35.26
C ILE A 155 5.67 -9.32 -35.55
N GLY A 156 6.82 -9.42 -34.88
CA GLY A 156 7.99 -8.56 -35.12
C GLY A 156 7.81 -7.11 -34.66
N ARG A 157 6.87 -6.83 -33.76
CA ARG A 157 6.70 -5.48 -33.18
C ARG A 157 7.66 -5.22 -32.03
N ILE A 158 8.14 -6.27 -31.39
CA ILE A 158 9.10 -6.23 -30.28
C ILE A 158 10.16 -7.32 -30.57
N PRO A 159 11.45 -7.11 -30.23
CA PRO A 159 12.50 -8.12 -30.42
C PRO A 159 12.24 -9.39 -29.61
N PRO A 160 12.93 -10.50 -29.94
CA PRO A 160 12.92 -11.71 -29.12
C PRO A 160 13.27 -11.45 -27.65
N LEU A 161 12.74 -12.32 -26.78
CA LEU A 161 13.02 -12.27 -25.35
C LEU A 161 14.50 -12.53 -25.07
N ASP A 162 15.16 -11.57 -24.41
CA ASP A 162 16.50 -11.70 -23.88
C ASP A 162 16.40 -11.99 -22.38
N VAL A 163 16.66 -13.25 -22.04
CA VAL A 163 16.59 -13.74 -20.65
C VAL A 163 17.73 -13.23 -19.78
N THR A 164 18.79 -12.66 -20.37
CA THR A 164 19.88 -12.07 -19.59
C THR A 164 19.43 -10.82 -18.83
N LEU A 165 18.35 -10.18 -19.28
CA LEU A 165 17.68 -9.07 -18.59
C LEU A 165 16.98 -9.48 -17.28
N MET A 166 16.88 -10.79 -17.00
CA MET A 166 16.36 -11.30 -15.73
C MET A 166 17.44 -11.43 -14.64
N GLN A 167 18.70 -11.10 -14.94
CA GLN A 167 19.77 -11.05 -13.94
C GLN A 167 19.52 -9.87 -12.98
N GLU A 168 19.57 -10.15 -11.68
CA GLU A 168 19.25 -9.16 -10.65
C GLU A 168 20.11 -7.89 -10.80
N PRO A 169 19.54 -6.69 -10.65
CA PRO A 169 20.32 -5.60 -10.11
C PRO A 169 20.86 -6.07 -8.77
N GLN A 170 22.20 -6.12 -8.61
CA GLN A 170 22.80 -6.31 -7.30
C GLN A 170 22.35 -5.11 -6.44
N PHE A 171 21.34 -5.31 -5.60
CA PHE A 171 21.02 -4.37 -4.54
C PHE A 171 22.14 -4.50 -3.50
N LEU A 172 23.15 -3.64 -3.63
CA LEU A 172 24.20 -3.39 -2.64
C LEU A 172 23.60 -2.85 -1.33
#